data_AF-A0A7T5E0F8-F1
#
_entry.id   AF-A0A7T5E0F8-F1
#
_cell.length_a   1.000
_cell.length_b   1.000
_cell.length_c   1.000
_cell.angle_alpha   90.00
_cell.angle_beta   90.00
_cell.angle_gamma   90.00
#
_symmetry.space_group_name_H-M   'P 1'
#
loop_
_entity.id
_entity.type
_entity.pdbx_description
1 polymer ?
#
loop_
_entity_poly.entity_id
_entity_poly.type
_entity_poly.pdbx_seq_one_letter_code
_entity_poly.pdbx_strand_id
1 'polypeptide(L)'
;MPPDLSHCTHSFSWQIRQTVQRTGEWFDYQFSRINIDGPGIQSWDWLEPLARGLFWLMVAGLALWLAWLLYQGGMAYLNRPKIPGAMTTQAIREEALKQAAYWWKEAQRLAQAGDYAAACKALYMAGLARLNDTETVPYRSSRTDGEYLACLEPPNRPYELLIRTHERLTFGDGQATEETYQRCRRAYQEIAQS
;
A
#
# COMPACT_ATOMS: atom_id res chain seq x y z
N MET A 1 27.39 6.62 11.81
CA MET A 1 26.23 6.98 12.66
C MET A 1 25.01 6.44 11.94
N PRO A 2 24.27 5.46 12.50
CA PRO A 2 23.11 4.91 11.81
C PRO A 2 22.03 6.00 11.70
N PRO A 3 21.29 6.09 10.57
CA PRO A 3 20.22 7.05 10.42
C PRO A 3 19.10 6.76 11.44
N ASP A 4 18.70 7.80 12.16
CA ASP A 4 17.61 7.78 13.13
C ASP A 4 16.27 7.67 12.39
N LEU A 5 15.72 6.45 12.32
CA LEU A 5 14.45 6.15 11.66
C LEU A 5 13.22 6.46 12.53
N SER A 6 13.38 7.11 13.69
CA SER A 6 12.28 7.40 14.62
C SER A 6 11.23 8.36 14.05
N HIS A 7 11.62 9.24 13.12
CA HIS A 7 10.74 10.21 12.49
C HIS A 7 9.62 9.57 11.66
N CYS A 8 9.84 8.39 11.06
CA CYS A 8 8.83 7.70 10.25
C CYS A 8 7.73 7.00 11.08
N THR A 9 7.88 6.85 12.40
CA THR A 9 6.89 6.13 13.23
C THR A 9 5.82 7.01 13.88
N HIS A 10 6.01 8.33 13.93
CA HIS A 10 5.23 9.19 14.85
C HIS A 10 4.06 9.94 14.20
N SER A 11 3.96 10.05 12.88
CA SER A 11 2.90 10.84 12.21
C SER A 11 1.63 10.05 11.86
N PHE A 12 1.73 8.72 11.78
CA PHE A 12 0.65 7.82 11.36
C PHE A 12 -0.53 7.75 12.35
N SER A 13 -0.24 7.79 13.65
CA SER A 13 -1.26 7.73 14.71
C SER A 13 -2.14 8.99 14.80
N TRP A 14 -1.70 10.12 14.24
CA TRP A 14 -2.46 11.37 14.22
C TRP A 14 -3.31 11.52 12.96
N GLN A 15 -2.83 11.07 11.79
CA GLN A 15 -3.59 11.12 10.53
C GLN A 15 -4.75 10.12 10.49
N ILE A 16 -4.61 8.92 11.06
CA ILE A 16 -5.72 7.95 11.21
C ILE A 16 -6.91 8.58 11.94
N ARG A 17 -6.62 9.45 12.92
CA ARG A 17 -7.66 10.11 13.72
C ARG A 17 -8.53 11.07 12.90
N GLN A 18 -7.94 11.70 11.87
CA GLN A 18 -8.68 12.59 10.96
C GLN A 18 -9.47 11.81 9.90
N THR A 19 -8.96 10.66 9.44
CA THR A 19 -9.68 9.82 8.47
C THR A 19 -10.91 9.19 9.11
N VAL A 20 -10.80 8.72 10.36
CA VAL A 20 -11.91 8.12 11.13
C VAL A 20 -13.10 9.08 11.28
N GLN A 21 -12.87 10.37 11.53
CA GLN A 21 -13.96 11.35 11.68
C GLN A 21 -14.74 11.56 10.37
N ARG A 22 -14.07 11.54 9.21
CA ARG A 22 -14.72 11.73 7.90
C ARG A 22 -15.45 10.48 7.40
N THR A 23 -14.95 9.29 7.74
CA THR A 23 -15.61 8.02 7.41
C THR A 23 -16.81 7.70 8.30
N GLY A 24 -16.84 8.22 9.54
CA GLY A 24 -17.96 8.00 10.47
C GLY A 24 -19.28 8.54 9.93
N GLU A 25 -19.28 9.78 9.40
CA GLU A 25 -20.49 10.39 8.84
C GLU A 25 -20.99 9.64 7.59
N TRP A 26 -20.08 9.21 6.69
CA TRP A 26 -20.47 8.41 5.52
C TRP A 26 -21.03 7.04 5.92
N PHE A 27 -20.45 6.38 6.93
CA PHE A 27 -20.97 5.10 7.46
C PHE A 27 -22.37 5.27 8.05
N ASP A 28 -22.61 6.33 8.83
CA ASP A 28 -23.94 6.64 9.34
C ASP A 28 -24.93 6.91 8.20
N TYR A 29 -24.53 7.61 7.14
CA TYR A 29 -25.39 7.80 5.96
C TYR A 29 -25.68 6.50 5.19
N GLN A 30 -24.72 5.57 5.13
CA GLN A 30 -24.92 4.28 4.46
C GLN A 30 -25.78 3.32 5.27
N PHE A 31 -25.59 3.25 6.59
CA PHE A 31 -26.42 2.42 7.47
C PHE A 31 -27.80 3.03 7.71
N SER A 32 -27.95 4.36 7.68
CA SER A 32 -29.27 5.02 7.76
C SER A 32 -30.15 4.75 6.54
N ARG A 33 -29.56 4.38 5.39
CA ARG A 33 -30.33 3.92 4.21
C ARG A 33 -30.76 2.46 4.30
N ILE A 34 -30.19 1.68 5.22
CA ILE A 34 -30.65 0.33 5.56
C ILE A 34 -31.75 0.48 6.62
N ASN A 35 -32.83 1.18 6.26
CA ASN A 35 -34.08 1.05 6.98
C ASN A 35 -34.69 -0.28 6.52
N ILE A 36 -34.36 -1.36 7.23
CA ILE A 36 -35.04 -2.64 7.07
C ILE A 36 -36.45 -2.40 7.60
N ASP A 37 -37.34 -1.92 6.72
CA ASP A 37 -38.77 -2.08 6.90
C ASP A 37 -39.02 -3.58 6.91
N GLY A 38 -39.06 -4.15 8.11
CA GLY A 38 -39.32 -5.57 8.31
C GLY A 38 -40.67 -5.92 7.69
N PRO A 39 -40.71 -6.67 6.58
CA PRO A 39 -41.99 -7.16 6.08
C PRO A 39 -42.49 -8.12 7.15
N GLY A 40 -43.68 -7.87 7.71
CA GLY A 40 -44.25 -8.58 8.86
C GLY A 40 -43.92 -10.07 8.86
N ILE A 41 -42.86 -10.42 9.59
CA ILE A 41 -42.34 -11.79 9.61
C ILE A 41 -43.23 -12.53 10.60
N GLN A 42 -44.08 -13.37 10.04
CA GLN A 42 -44.87 -14.36 10.78
C GLN A 42 -43.90 -15.11 11.72
N SER A 43 -44.06 -14.95 13.04
CA SER A 43 -43.14 -15.47 14.05
C SER A 43 -43.15 -17.01 14.03
N TRP A 44 -42.17 -17.59 13.35
CA TRP A 44 -41.98 -19.04 13.32
C TRP A 44 -41.09 -19.41 14.53
N ASP A 45 -41.73 -19.60 15.69
CA ASP A 45 -41.07 -19.83 17.00
C ASP A 45 -40.06 -21.01 17.02
N TRP A 46 -40.13 -21.92 16.05
CA TRP A 46 -39.19 -23.04 15.90
C TRP A 46 -37.85 -22.67 15.25
N LEU A 47 -37.77 -21.53 14.55
CA LEU A 47 -36.53 -21.03 13.93
C LEU A 47 -35.62 -20.30 14.92
N GLU A 48 -36.16 -19.83 16.05
CA GLU A 48 -35.39 -19.08 17.05
C GLU A 48 -34.17 -19.85 17.60
N PRO A 49 -34.29 -21.14 18.01
CA PRO A 49 -33.14 -21.90 18.48
C PRO A 49 -32.13 -22.21 17.35
N LEU A 50 -32.62 -22.43 16.13
CA LEU A 50 -31.77 -22.72 14.96
C LEU A 50 -30.95 -21.49 14.55
N ALA A 51 -31.59 -20.32 14.48
CA ALA A 51 -30.93 -19.06 14.15
C ALA A 51 -29.89 -18.68 15.22
N ARG A 52 -30.21 -18.89 16.51
CA ARG A 52 -29.27 -18.68 17.62
C ARG A 52 -28.05 -19.60 17.52
N GLY A 53 -28.26 -20.88 17.21
CA GLY A 53 -27.18 -21.84 16.99
C GLY A 53 -26.28 -21.45 15.82
N LEU A 54 -26.89 -21.11 14.68
CA LEU A 54 -26.16 -20.70 13.48
C LEU A 54 -25.39 -19.39 13.68
N PHE A 55 -25.97 -18.44 14.42
CA PHE A 55 -25.31 -17.20 14.79
C PHE A 55 -24.05 -17.46 15.62
N TRP A 56 -24.15 -18.25 16.69
CA TRP A 56 -22.97 -18.59 17.50
C TRP A 56 -21.93 -19.41 16.74
N LEU A 57 -22.36 -20.28 15.81
CA LEU A 57 -21.47 -21.03 14.94
C LEU A 57 -20.70 -20.07 14.01
N MET A 58 -21.38 -19.09 13.41
CA MET A 58 -20.73 -18.04 12.62
C MET A 58 -19.77 -17.20 13.45
N VAL A 59 -20.16 -16.78 14.65
CA VAL A 59 -19.31 -16.00 15.56
C VAL A 59 -18.06 -16.79 15.96
N ALA A 60 -18.23 -18.07 16.32
CA ALA A 60 -17.11 -18.94 16.69
C ALA A 60 -16.18 -19.20 15.50
N GLY A 61 -16.74 -19.45 14.30
CA GLY A 61 -15.97 -19.60 13.07
C GLY A 61 -15.19 -18.34 12.71
N LEU A 62 -15.82 -17.17 12.84
CA LEU A 62 -15.18 -15.88 12.61
C LEU A 62 -14.05 -15.62 13.61
N ALA A 63 -14.26 -15.92 14.89
CA ALA A 63 -13.25 -15.77 15.93
C ALA A 63 -12.05 -16.70 15.69
N LEU A 64 -12.29 -17.96 15.33
CA LEU A 64 -11.24 -18.92 14.95
C LEU A 64 -10.48 -18.45 13.72
N TRP A 65 -11.18 -17.95 12.70
CA TRP A 65 -10.56 -17.44 11.48
C TRP A 65 -9.67 -16.22 11.74
N LEU A 66 -10.14 -15.27 12.56
CA LEU A 66 -9.37 -14.11 13.02
C LEU A 66 -8.13 -14.54 13.81
N ALA A 67 -8.28 -15.47 14.75
CA ALA A 67 -7.16 -16.01 15.52
C ALA A 67 -6.12 -16.70 14.62
N TRP A 68 -6.59 -17.45 13.61
CA TRP A 68 -5.74 -18.09 12.61
C TRP A 68 -4.97 -17.07 11.76
N LEU A 69 -5.64 -16.01 11.31
CA LEU A 69 -5.01 -14.93 10.54
C LEU A 69 -3.90 -14.22 11.35
N LEU A 70 -4.19 -13.92 12.63
CA LEU A 70 -3.23 -13.33 13.55
C LEU A 70 -2.05 -14.27 13.82
N TYR A 71 -2.30 -15.57 13.94
CA TYR A 71 -1.26 -16.58 14.13
C TYR A 71 -0.32 -16.66 12.92
N GLN A 72 -0.86 -16.67 11.69
CA GLN A 72 -0.04 -16.64 10.46
C GLN A 72 0.79 -15.35 10.36
N GLY A 73 0.21 -14.19 10.67
CA GLY A 73 0.91 -12.91 10.64
C GLY A 73 1.99 -12.77 11.73
N GLY A 74 1.71 -13.27 12.93
CA GLY A 74 2.64 -13.21 14.08
C GLY A 74 3.87 -14.10 13.91
N MET A 75 3.71 -15.31 13.38
CA MET A 75 4.84 -16.21 13.11
C MET A 75 5.80 -15.66 12.04
N ALA A 76 5.30 -14.97 11.03
CA ALA A 76 6.14 -14.33 10.01
C ALA A 76 6.96 -13.15 10.55
N TYR A 77 6.54 -12.54 11.66
CA TYR A 77 7.27 -11.46 12.32
C TYR A 77 8.37 -11.97 13.26
N LEU A 78 8.13 -13.12 13.92
CA LEU A 78 9.06 -13.75 14.85
C LEU A 78 10.20 -14.51 14.14
N ASN A 79 9.93 -15.07 12.96
CA ASN A 79 10.93 -15.81 12.17
C ASN A 79 11.75 -14.94 11.20
N ARG A 80 11.82 -13.62 11.39
CA ARG A 80 12.74 -12.79 10.60
C ARG A 80 14.19 -13.10 10.99
N PRO A 81 15.04 -13.63 10.08
CA PRO A 81 16.45 -13.82 10.39
C PRO A 81 17.07 -12.46 10.73
N LYS A 82 17.77 -12.38 11.86
CA LYS A 82 18.61 -11.22 12.21
C LYS A 82 19.74 -11.15 11.18
N ILE A 83 19.60 -10.24 10.22
CA ILE A 83 20.60 -10.02 9.16
C ILE A 83 21.90 -9.51 9.81
N PRO A 84 23.07 -10.15 9.59
CA PRO A 84 24.36 -9.64 10.04
C PRO A 84 24.72 -8.39 9.21
N GLY A 85 24.72 -7.22 9.87
CA GLY A 85 24.64 -5.91 9.22
C GLY A 85 25.94 -5.33 8.64
N ALA A 86 26.69 -6.05 7.82
CA ALA A 86 27.84 -5.41 7.12
C ALA A 86 28.22 -6.00 5.75
N MET A 87 27.99 -7.30 5.47
CA MET A 87 28.35 -7.88 4.15
C MET A 87 27.20 -7.86 3.12
N THR A 88 25.96 -7.60 3.56
CA THR A 88 24.76 -7.72 2.71
C THR A 88 24.42 -6.45 1.95
N THR A 89 24.89 -5.28 2.39
CA THR A 89 24.50 -3.99 1.81
C THR A 89 24.89 -3.87 0.34
N GLN A 90 26.08 -4.33 -0.05
CA GLN A 90 26.55 -4.21 -1.44
C GLN A 90 25.81 -5.15 -2.40
N ALA A 91 25.50 -6.38 -1.96
CA ALA A 91 24.71 -7.33 -2.76
C ALA A 91 23.26 -6.85 -2.93
N ILE A 92 22.64 -6.34 -1.85
CA ILE A 92 21.29 -5.74 -1.90
C ILE A 92 21.27 -4.53 -2.84
N ARG A 93 22.33 -3.71 -2.80
CA ARG A 93 22.49 -2.54 -3.65
C ARG A 93 22.56 -2.89 -5.14
N GLU A 94 23.39 -3.87 -5.48
CA GLU A 94 23.51 -4.36 -6.86
C GLU A 94 22.21 -4.98 -7.39
N GLU A 95 21.48 -5.71 -6.55
CA GLU A 95 20.18 -6.28 -6.89
C GLU A 95 19.13 -5.18 -7.11
N ALA A 96 19.09 -4.17 -6.23
CA ALA A 96 18.18 -3.02 -6.37
C ALA A 96 18.46 -2.22 -7.65
N LEU A 97 19.74 -2.02 -8.01
CA LEU A 97 20.13 -1.36 -9.26
C LEU A 97 19.73 -2.16 -10.50
N LYS A 98 19.94 -3.48 -10.50
CA LYS A 98 19.48 -4.38 -11.58
C LYS A 98 17.96 -4.32 -11.72
N GLN A 99 17.24 -4.28 -10.61
CA GLN A 99 15.79 -4.17 -10.58
C GLN A 99 15.30 -2.81 -11.11
N ALA A 100 15.95 -1.71 -10.76
CA ALA A 100 15.64 -0.38 -11.29
C ALA A 100 15.85 -0.32 -12.81
N ALA A 101 16.95 -0.87 -13.32
CA ALA A 101 17.24 -0.93 -14.74
C ALA A 101 16.23 -1.80 -15.51
N TYR A 102 15.81 -2.92 -14.92
CA TYR A 102 14.77 -3.78 -15.47
C TYR A 102 13.45 -3.01 -15.64
N TRP A 103 12.96 -2.38 -14.58
CA TRP A 103 11.70 -1.63 -14.60
C TRP A 103 11.73 -0.42 -15.54
N TRP A 104 12.89 0.24 -15.66
CA TRP A 104 13.09 1.31 -16.65
C TRP A 104 12.93 0.83 -18.09
N LYS A 105 13.49 -0.35 -18.42
CA LYS A 105 13.35 -0.93 -19.75
C LYS A 105 11.90 -1.37 -20.01
N GLU A 106 11.27 -1.98 -19.00
CA GLU A 106 9.89 -2.44 -19.09
C GLU A 106 8.90 -1.28 -19.28
N ALA A 107 9.12 -0.15 -18.60
CA ALA A 107 8.32 1.06 -18.79
C ALA A 107 8.35 1.55 -20.25
N GLN A 108 9.52 1.53 -20.89
CA GLN A 108 9.64 1.93 -22.30
C GLN A 108 8.90 0.97 -23.23
N ARG A 109 9.01 -0.33 -22.98
CA ARG A 109 8.30 -1.36 -23.76
C ARG A 109 6.78 -1.18 -23.66
N LEU A 110 6.26 -0.95 -22.45
CA LEU A 110 4.84 -0.74 -22.20
C LEU A 110 4.33 0.54 -22.85
N ALA A 111 5.12 1.62 -22.80
CA ALA A 111 4.78 2.87 -23.48
C ALA A 111 4.76 2.72 -25.02
N GLN A 112 5.69 1.95 -25.60
CA GLN A 112 5.68 1.64 -27.04
C GLN A 112 4.44 0.83 -27.44
N ALA A 113 3.92 0.00 -26.54
CA ALA A 113 2.66 -0.72 -26.73
C ALA A 113 1.41 0.13 -26.48
N GLY A 114 1.56 1.40 -26.08
CA GLY A 114 0.47 2.32 -25.76
C GLY A 114 -0.13 2.17 -24.36
N ASP A 115 0.40 1.26 -23.53
CA ASP A 115 -0.04 1.08 -22.14
C ASP A 115 0.71 2.03 -21.20
N TYR A 116 0.25 3.28 -21.19
CA TYR A 116 0.87 4.33 -20.38
C TYR A 116 0.63 4.15 -18.88
N ALA A 117 -0.43 3.44 -18.48
CA ALA A 117 -0.73 3.20 -17.07
C ALA A 117 0.27 2.21 -16.48
N ALA A 118 0.45 1.07 -17.15
CA ALA A 118 1.46 0.10 -16.77
C ALA A 118 2.88 0.67 -16.88
N ALA A 119 3.15 1.52 -17.89
CA ALA A 119 4.43 2.20 -18.01
C ALA A 119 4.73 3.13 -16.83
N CYS A 120 3.75 3.92 -16.36
CA CYS A 120 3.91 4.78 -15.19
C CYS A 120 4.14 3.96 -13.91
N LYS A 121 3.41 2.84 -13.75
CA LYS A 121 3.63 1.92 -12.64
C LYS A 121 5.03 1.30 -12.65
N ALA A 122 5.53 0.92 -13.81
CA ALA A 122 6.90 0.42 -13.96
C ALA A 122 7.94 1.50 -13.57
N LEU A 123 7.73 2.76 -13.95
CA LEU A 123 8.60 3.87 -13.52
C LEU A 123 8.56 4.12 -12.01
N TYR A 124 7.39 3.98 -11.39
CA TYR A 124 7.26 4.02 -9.93
C TYR A 124 8.07 2.88 -9.27
N MET A 125 7.97 1.64 -9.77
CA MET A 125 8.75 0.51 -9.26
C MET A 125 10.27 0.72 -9.42
N ALA A 126 10.69 1.34 -10.53
CA ALA A 126 12.08 1.70 -10.74
C ALA A 126 12.55 2.76 -9.72
N GLY A 127 11.71 3.75 -9.43
CA GLY A 127 11.97 4.77 -8.40
C GLY A 127 12.09 4.18 -7.00
N LEU A 128 11.20 3.25 -6.62
CA LEU A 128 11.30 2.56 -5.33
C LEU A 128 12.57 1.71 -5.20
N ALA A 129 12.97 1.02 -6.28
CA ALA A 129 14.23 0.28 -6.29
C ALA A 129 15.44 1.21 -6.10
N ARG A 130 15.39 2.43 -6.64
CA ARG A 130 16.41 3.47 -6.41
C ARG A 130 16.40 4.03 -4.99
N LEU A 131 15.23 4.27 -4.39
CA LEU A 131 15.12 4.67 -2.98
C LEU A 131 15.72 3.65 -2.02
N ASN A 132 15.61 2.37 -2.39
CA ASN A 132 16.24 1.28 -1.64
C ASN A 132 17.77 1.26 -1.81
N ASP A 133 18.28 1.61 -3.00
CA ASP A 133 19.72 1.73 -3.31
C ASP A 133 20.38 2.92 -2.57
N THR A 134 19.68 4.05 -2.40
CA THR A 134 20.22 5.23 -1.68
C THR A 134 20.13 5.14 -0.16
N GLU A 135 19.66 4.01 0.39
CA GLU A 135 19.38 3.76 1.83
C GLU A 135 18.49 4.81 2.52
N THR A 136 17.91 5.75 1.78
CA THR A 136 17.14 6.87 2.34
C THR A 136 15.81 6.38 2.90
N VAL A 137 15.17 5.44 2.20
CA VAL A 137 13.92 4.81 2.64
C VAL A 137 13.95 3.34 2.21
N PRO A 138 14.20 2.37 3.12
CA PRO A 138 14.27 0.96 2.76
C PRO A 138 12.92 0.48 2.23
N TYR A 139 12.94 -0.28 1.13
CA TYR A 139 11.74 -0.85 0.54
C TYR A 139 11.06 -1.82 1.51
N ARG A 140 9.78 -1.58 1.78
CA ARG A 140 8.92 -2.46 2.58
C ARG A 140 7.62 -2.67 1.82
N SER A 141 7.28 -3.94 1.55
CA SER A 141 6.04 -4.30 0.86
C SER A 141 4.77 -3.92 1.63
N SER A 142 4.86 -3.77 2.95
CA SER A 142 3.75 -3.34 3.81
C SER A 142 3.56 -1.82 3.83
N ARG A 143 4.44 -1.04 3.19
CA ARG A 143 4.41 0.42 3.22
C ARG A 143 3.57 0.95 2.05
N THR A 144 2.68 1.87 2.36
CA THR A 144 1.80 2.58 1.43
C THR A 144 2.52 3.76 0.77
N ASP A 145 1.97 4.24 -0.35
CA ASP A 145 2.49 5.40 -1.10
C ASP A 145 2.61 6.66 -0.21
N GLY A 146 1.61 6.93 0.62
CA GLY A 146 1.63 8.05 1.56
C GLY A 146 2.74 7.93 2.62
N GLU A 147 3.05 6.73 3.09
CA GLU A 147 4.16 6.49 4.01
C GLU A 147 5.53 6.63 3.34
N TYR A 148 5.65 6.28 2.05
CA TYR A 148 6.88 6.58 1.29
C TYR A 148 7.09 8.09 1.18
N LEU A 149 6.05 8.85 0.84
CA LEU A 149 6.11 10.32 0.78
C LEU A 149 6.50 10.96 2.12
N ALA A 150 5.94 10.47 3.22
CA ALA A 150 6.23 11.00 4.56
C ALA A 150 7.69 10.77 5.01
N CYS A 151 8.38 9.76 4.46
CA CYS A 151 9.77 9.47 4.77
C CYS A 151 10.77 10.12 3.80
N LEU A 152 10.31 10.86 2.77
CA LEU A 152 11.20 11.60 1.86
C LEU A 152 11.67 12.91 2.53
N GLU A 153 12.77 12.84 3.27
CA GLU A 153 13.46 14.03 3.77
C GLU A 153 14.89 14.13 3.19
N PRO A 154 15.24 15.25 2.52
CA PRO A 154 14.37 16.38 2.16
C PRO A 154 13.32 16.01 1.10
N PRO A 155 12.22 16.78 0.98
CA PRO A 155 11.18 16.53 -0.03
C PRO A 155 11.78 16.51 -1.44
N ASN A 156 11.55 15.41 -2.16
CA ASN A 156 12.07 15.21 -3.50
C ASN A 156 10.92 15.15 -4.52
N ARG A 157 10.74 16.25 -5.26
CA ARG A 157 9.65 16.46 -6.22
C ARG A 157 9.55 15.34 -7.28
N PRO A 158 10.65 14.87 -7.89
CA PRO A 158 10.64 13.72 -8.78
C PRO A 158 9.99 12.46 -8.19
N TYR A 159 10.35 12.07 -6.95
CA TYR A 159 9.76 10.91 -6.30
C TYR A 159 8.28 11.13 -5.98
N GLU A 160 7.94 12.33 -5.51
CA GLU A 160 6.55 12.70 -5.23
C GLU A 160 5.66 12.58 -6.47
N LEU A 161 6.15 13.03 -7.63
CA LEU A 161 5.40 12.94 -8.89
C LEU A 161 5.13 11.48 -9.28
N LEU A 162 6.11 10.60 -9.15
CA LEU A 162 5.95 9.18 -9.47
C LEU A 162 4.94 8.50 -8.52
N ILE A 163 5.09 8.73 -7.22
CA ILE A 163 4.24 8.10 -6.19
C ILE A 163 2.79 8.58 -6.31
N ARG A 164 2.56 9.89 -6.40
CA ARG A 164 1.19 10.43 -6.57
C ARG A 164 0.54 10.03 -7.88
N THR A 165 1.33 9.90 -8.96
CA THR A 165 0.79 9.44 -10.23
C THR A 165 0.37 7.98 -10.15
N HIS A 166 1.17 7.12 -9.51
CA HIS A 166 0.80 5.73 -9.26
C HIS A 166 -0.47 5.62 -8.42
N GLU A 167 -0.57 6.36 -7.32
CA GLU A 167 -1.74 6.37 -6.43
C GLU A 167 -3.01 6.75 -7.20
N ARG A 168 -2.95 7.83 -8.00
CA ARG A 168 -4.09 8.29 -8.82
C ARG A 168 -4.50 7.29 -9.90
N LEU A 169 -3.55 6.59 -10.53
CA LEU A 169 -3.82 5.60 -11.57
C LEU A 169 -4.33 4.26 -11.00
N THR A 170 -3.97 3.93 -9.76
CA THR A 170 -4.31 2.65 -9.13
C THR A 170 -5.59 2.72 -8.31
N PHE A 171 -5.83 3.84 -7.62
CA PHE A 171 -6.96 4.01 -6.70
C PHE A 171 -7.91 5.14 -7.08
N GLY A 172 -7.58 5.93 -8.10
CA GLY A 172 -8.45 6.98 -8.63
C GLY A 172 -8.90 6.69 -10.07
N ASP A 173 -9.75 7.56 -10.60
CA ASP A 173 -10.28 7.46 -11.97
C ASP A 173 -9.32 8.05 -13.04
N GLY A 174 -8.03 8.16 -12.72
CA GLY A 174 -7.05 8.78 -13.61
C GLY A 174 -6.76 7.92 -14.83
N GLN A 175 -6.98 8.45 -16.03
CA GLN A 175 -6.46 7.82 -17.25
C GLN A 175 -5.01 8.26 -17.50
N ALA A 176 -4.15 7.29 -17.81
CA ALA A 176 -2.78 7.57 -18.20
C ALA A 176 -2.73 7.95 -19.68
N THR A 177 -2.38 9.21 -19.95
CA THR A 177 -2.07 9.69 -21.30
C THR A 177 -0.57 9.59 -21.58
N GLU A 178 -0.17 9.71 -22.84
CA GLU A 178 1.24 9.80 -23.21
C GLU A 178 1.94 10.95 -22.47
N GLU A 179 1.29 12.11 -22.34
CA GLU A 179 1.81 13.25 -21.56
C GLU A 179 2.06 12.91 -20.09
N THR A 180 1.23 12.04 -19.50
CA THR A 180 1.39 11.56 -18.12
C THR A 180 2.62 10.67 -18.01
N TYR A 181 2.81 9.77 -18.98
CA TYR A 181 4.01 8.95 -19.07
C TYR A 181 5.28 9.78 -19.28
N GLN A 182 5.26 10.78 -20.17
CA GLN A 182 6.41 11.65 -20.45
C GLN A 182 6.82 12.44 -19.20
N ARG A 183 5.86 12.91 -18.41
CA ARG A 183 6.11 13.55 -17.10
C ARG A 183 6.75 12.59 -16.10
N CYS A 184 6.22 11.38 -15.96
CA CYS A 184 6.81 10.36 -15.09
C CYS A 184 8.23 9.98 -15.55
N ARG A 185 8.44 9.83 -16.86
CA ARG A 185 9.74 9.48 -17.42
C ARG A 185 10.78 10.54 -17.09
N ARG A 186 10.42 11.82 -17.23
CA ARG A 186 11.32 12.94 -16.89
C ARG A 186 11.68 12.95 -15.41
N ALA A 187 10.71 12.76 -14.52
CA ALA A 187 10.97 12.65 -13.09
C ALA A 187 11.91 11.48 -12.76
N TYR A 188 11.71 10.31 -13.36
CA TYR A 188 12.63 9.19 -13.14
C TYR A 188 14.04 9.48 -13.67
N GLN A 189 14.18 10.20 -14.78
CA GLN A 189 15.49 10.60 -15.30
C GLN A 189 16.20 11.57 -14.34
N GLU A 190 15.47 12.50 -13.74
CA GLU A 190 16.00 13.41 -12.71
C GLU A 190 16.50 12.61 -11.48
N ILE A 191 15.76 11.58 -11.06
CA ILE A 191 16.18 10.64 -9.99
C ILE A 191 17.42 9.84 -10.39
N ALA A 192 17.51 9.39 -11.64
CA ALA A 192 18.65 8.59 -12.10
C ALA A 192 19.94 9.40 -12.26
N GLN A 193 19.83 10.73 -12.33
CA GLN A 193 20.95 11.67 -12.50
C GLN A 193 21.39 12.35 -11.18
N SER A 194 20.57 12.25 -10.12
CA SER A 194 20.90 12.71 -8.77
C SER A 194 21.75 11.69 -8.01
#